data_AF-A0A6P1E324-F1
#
_entry.id   AF-A0A6P1E324-F1
#
_cell.length_a   1.000
_cell.length_b   1.000
_cell.length_c   1.000
_cell.angle_alpha   90.00
_cell.angle_beta   90.00
_cell.angle_gamma   90.00
#
_symmetry.space_group_name_H-M   'P 1'
#
loop_
_entity.id
_entity.type
_entity.pdbx_description
1 polymer ?
#
loop_
_entity_poly.entity_id
_entity_poly.type
_entity_poly.pdbx_seq_one_letter_code
_entity_poly.pdbx_strand_id
1 'polypeptide(L)'
;MKKEIKRGGLWIGACAVTFASMLLLVIQPVQGSKVKVTSNKALTTKVSKRNVEPTGKAGLYTKPSALKGDKLVLSRKTMKKMDHSENANHYLRAYRVAKTNQNQVYYKVVSFDGKHRGWVYGGQKTNRFSGGLHAVKTYRELALTAEEKTATYQFTNPGTGHVTWRAPYGTTYKPTKVVKSLAPYVNDTLTVKSVVEREKGDEIYYYIASQEHPGINGWIQGKAVEPAFDTSSNQPGLTLPEQSASGQKPTAPTSTPSPDTSSPEKPGGTLNYSGTFSSTDAKVYKNAFSQETDQSVISKVQKSYKEQVIKGLSEPFNYDQNMSLVEIATKLGHGKRFTAEGGRNYAVIVNPTGSSLVTLIPYSQIKWINAKAAVSGLDSGILGMLINDELKAQIQSAANLYYKVNYLGSLVIMSPMSDSTVKRLLGDGKQLSINVEQFFEELPITVKFDIGVKIDRDDNGITAVNVDLKLDPESLKVPDPENPAKCQLNVDVKQLGLGTFPSIAAQAAIRVFYPIRYPYYNKIDQSMSPDKIKRVLGNGQTIQVNQSGIKANLTMAVDVSQENGVSKNVTVKVVATKLTE
;
A
#
# COMPACT_ATOMS: atom_id res chain seq x y z
N MET A 1 34.40 33.20 -53.39
CA MET A 1 33.93 33.57 -54.74
C MET A 1 32.83 34.61 -54.63
N LYS A 2 32.74 35.58 -55.54
CA LYS A 2 31.56 36.46 -55.70
C LYS A 2 30.53 35.78 -56.59
N LYS A 3 29.24 36.03 -56.36
CA LYS A 3 28.28 36.31 -57.45
C LYS A 3 27.08 37.06 -56.90
N GLU A 4 26.60 38.03 -57.68
CA GLU A 4 25.55 38.97 -57.28
C GLU A 4 24.23 38.71 -58.00
N ILE A 5 23.16 39.20 -57.36
CA ILE A 5 22.03 39.95 -57.94
C ILE A 5 21.79 39.78 -59.46
N LYS A 6 20.56 39.37 -59.80
CA LYS A 6 19.83 40.01 -60.90
C LYS A 6 18.36 40.21 -60.53
N ARG A 7 17.94 41.47 -60.45
CA ARG A 7 16.53 41.88 -60.51
C ARG A 7 16.12 42.02 -61.98
N GLY A 8 14.85 41.78 -62.27
CA GLY A 8 14.17 42.19 -63.49
C GLY A 8 12.66 42.25 -63.25
N GLY A 9 12.00 43.30 -63.72
CA GLY A 9 10.55 43.26 -64.00
C GLY A 9 10.32 42.64 -65.39
N LEU A 10 9.16 42.77 -66.03
CA LEU A 10 7.93 43.52 -65.72
C LEU A 10 6.87 42.93 -66.70
N TRP A 11 5.66 42.52 -66.29
CA TRP A 11 4.42 43.31 -66.34
C TRP A 11 3.18 42.41 -66.11
N ILE A 12 2.03 43.04 -65.82
CA ILE A 12 0.61 42.61 -65.93
C ILE A 12 0.27 41.13 -66.17
N GLY A 13 -0.57 40.59 -65.29
CA GLY A 13 -1.40 39.40 -65.50
C GLY A 13 -2.54 39.37 -64.47
N ALA A 14 -3.64 40.07 -64.74
CA ALA A 14 -4.69 40.32 -63.75
C ALA A 14 -5.73 39.19 -63.68
N CYS A 15 -5.58 38.30 -62.68
CA CYS A 15 -6.63 37.36 -62.27
C CYS A 15 -6.89 37.51 -60.76
N ALA A 16 -8.09 37.93 -60.39
CA ALA A 16 -8.48 38.08 -58.99
C ALA A 16 -8.90 36.74 -58.39
N VAL A 17 -8.15 36.25 -57.39
CA VAL A 17 -8.57 35.16 -56.50
C VAL A 17 -8.31 35.61 -55.07
N THR A 18 -9.36 35.60 -54.25
CA THR A 18 -9.32 36.08 -52.86
C THR A 18 -8.61 35.10 -51.94
N PHE A 19 -7.33 35.36 -51.63
CA PHE A 19 -6.64 34.65 -50.56
C PHE A 19 -7.09 35.14 -49.18
N ALA A 20 -7.52 34.21 -48.33
CA ALA A 20 -7.91 34.50 -46.97
C ALA A 20 -6.72 34.96 -46.11
N SER A 21 -6.97 35.84 -45.15
CA SER A 21 -5.97 36.35 -44.22
C SER A 21 -5.46 35.25 -43.29
N MET A 22 -4.20 34.84 -43.46
CA MET A 22 -3.52 33.97 -42.49
C MET A 22 -3.25 34.73 -41.20
N LEU A 23 -4.11 34.54 -40.18
CA LEU A 23 -3.70 34.80 -38.80
C LEU A 23 -2.62 33.78 -38.42
N LEU A 24 -1.38 34.25 -38.28
CA LEU A 24 -0.28 33.51 -37.64
C LEU A 24 -0.57 33.39 -36.14
N LEU A 25 -1.41 32.42 -35.78
CA LEU A 25 -1.73 32.11 -34.40
C LEU A 25 -0.50 31.46 -33.74
N VAL A 26 0.27 32.25 -32.98
CA VAL A 26 1.41 31.74 -32.20
C VAL A 26 0.87 30.89 -31.05
N ILE A 27 0.75 29.59 -31.28
CA ILE A 27 0.35 28.61 -30.26
C ILE A 27 1.46 28.54 -29.21
N GLN A 28 1.33 29.32 -28.13
CA GLN A 28 2.14 29.11 -26.94
C GLN A 28 1.68 27.81 -26.25
N PRO A 29 2.58 26.85 -25.99
CA PRO A 29 2.20 25.60 -25.35
C PRO A 29 1.73 25.87 -23.90
N VAL A 30 0.53 25.39 -23.57
CA VAL A 30 -0.03 25.50 -22.22
C VAL A 30 0.87 24.74 -21.24
N GLN A 31 1.71 25.48 -20.50
CA GLN A 31 2.60 24.87 -19.51
C GLN A 31 1.77 24.31 -18.35
N GLY A 32 1.64 22.98 -18.29
CA GLY A 32 1.12 22.28 -17.12
C GLY A 32 1.80 22.78 -15.85
N SER A 33 1.01 23.12 -14.82
CA SER A 33 1.49 23.94 -13.70
C SER A 33 2.67 23.27 -12.99
N LYS A 34 3.83 23.92 -13.00
CA LYS A 34 5.07 23.42 -12.40
C LYS A 34 4.82 23.04 -10.94
N VAL A 35 5.23 21.82 -10.56
CA VAL A 35 5.00 21.30 -9.20
C VAL A 35 5.64 22.24 -8.18
N LYS A 36 4.86 22.63 -7.17
CA LYS A 36 5.27 23.53 -6.09
C LYS A 36 4.85 22.98 -4.74
N VAL A 37 5.62 23.32 -3.72
CA VAL A 37 5.31 22.97 -2.32
C VAL A 37 4.20 23.89 -1.82
N THR A 38 3.08 23.33 -1.37
CA THR A 38 1.93 24.06 -0.83
C THR A 38 1.95 24.12 0.70
N SER A 39 2.67 23.21 1.36
CA SER A 39 2.97 23.30 2.78
C SER A 39 4.30 22.62 3.12
N ASN A 40 5.00 23.11 4.15
CA ASN A 40 6.27 22.56 4.62
C ASN A 40 6.39 22.80 6.14
N LYS A 41 5.94 21.84 6.95
CA LYS A 41 5.85 21.97 8.42
C LYS A 41 6.86 21.05 9.12
N ALA A 42 7.29 21.42 10.32
CA ALA A 42 8.04 20.52 11.19
C ALA A 42 7.12 19.43 11.77
N LEU A 43 7.63 18.23 12.01
CA LEU A 43 6.87 17.17 12.67
C LEU A 43 6.95 17.35 14.20
N THR A 44 5.80 17.59 14.84
CA THR A 44 5.68 17.82 16.29
C THR A 44 5.45 16.55 17.13
N THR A 45 5.31 15.38 16.49
CA THR A 45 5.07 14.10 17.17
C THR A 45 6.26 13.65 18.04
N LYS A 46 5.99 12.79 19.04
CA LYS A 46 7.03 12.25 19.96
C LYS A 46 8.22 11.68 19.18
N VAL A 47 9.43 11.85 19.74
CA VAL A 47 10.73 11.45 19.15
C VAL A 47 10.73 10.03 18.59
N SER A 48 10.22 9.05 19.35
CA SER A 48 10.12 7.64 18.94
C SER A 48 9.19 7.42 17.75
N LYS A 49 8.04 8.10 17.70
CA LYS A 49 7.07 8.04 16.58
C LYS A 49 7.55 8.72 15.28
N ARG A 50 8.83 9.12 15.21
CA ARG A 50 9.47 9.72 14.03
C ARG A 50 10.68 8.90 13.52
N ASN A 51 10.97 7.75 14.14
CA ASN A 51 11.88 6.76 13.60
C ASN A 51 11.22 6.05 12.41
N VAL A 52 11.94 6.01 11.30
CA VAL A 52 11.48 5.42 10.03
C VAL A 52 12.63 4.70 9.35
N GLU A 53 12.30 3.83 8.41
CA GLU A 53 13.25 3.15 7.54
C GLU A 53 12.92 3.40 6.06
N PRO A 54 13.91 3.27 5.17
CA PRO A 54 13.68 3.33 3.73
C PRO A 54 13.09 2.03 3.19
N THR A 55 11.96 2.08 2.47
CA THR A 55 11.35 0.87 1.84
C THR A 55 12.01 0.48 0.51
N GLY A 56 12.89 1.31 -0.03
CA GLY A 56 13.42 1.21 -1.40
C GLY A 56 12.46 1.69 -2.50
N LYS A 57 11.15 1.84 -2.24
CA LYS A 57 10.16 2.32 -3.24
C LYS A 57 10.53 3.71 -3.82
N ALA A 58 11.20 4.57 -3.04
CA ALA A 58 11.73 5.85 -3.49
C ALA A 58 13.20 6.09 -3.06
N GLY A 59 13.90 6.94 -3.81
CA GLY A 59 15.23 7.45 -3.45
C GLY A 59 15.20 8.57 -2.41
N LEU A 60 16.37 8.97 -1.92
CA LEU A 60 16.57 10.19 -1.13
C LEU A 60 17.03 11.32 -2.07
N TYR A 61 16.44 12.50 -1.96
CA TYR A 61 16.69 13.64 -2.85
C TYR A 61 16.96 14.95 -2.08
N THR A 62 17.66 15.91 -2.68
CA THR A 62 17.99 17.21 -2.03
C THR A 62 16.75 18.07 -1.72
N LYS A 63 15.71 17.96 -2.55
CA LYS A 63 14.37 18.53 -2.41
C LYS A 63 13.33 17.44 -2.76
N PRO A 64 12.02 17.63 -2.51
CA PRO A 64 10.98 16.72 -3.02
C PRO A 64 11.14 16.43 -4.52
N SER A 65 11.17 15.16 -4.91
CA SER A 65 11.61 14.69 -6.25
C SER A 65 10.67 15.05 -7.42
N ALA A 66 9.53 15.68 -7.15
CA ALA A 66 8.66 16.23 -8.19
C ALA A 66 8.99 17.70 -8.55
N LEU A 67 9.91 18.34 -7.82
CA LEU A 67 10.30 19.74 -8.02
C LEU A 67 11.54 19.85 -8.92
N LYS A 68 11.51 20.71 -9.95
CA LYS A 68 12.61 20.87 -10.91
C LYS A 68 13.98 21.09 -10.23
N GLY A 69 14.99 20.38 -10.73
CA GLY A 69 16.38 20.50 -10.29
C GLY A 69 16.61 19.95 -8.88
N ASP A 70 15.84 18.95 -8.48
CA ASP A 70 16.25 18.01 -7.46
C ASP A 70 17.54 17.29 -7.87
N LYS A 71 18.26 16.74 -6.89
CA LYS A 71 19.43 15.91 -7.10
C LYS A 71 19.30 14.67 -6.23
N LEU A 72 19.65 13.51 -6.80
CA LEU A 72 19.68 12.24 -6.08
C LEU A 72 20.78 12.28 -5.01
N VAL A 73 20.43 11.91 -3.79
CA VAL A 73 21.35 11.74 -2.65
C VAL A 73 21.60 10.26 -2.39
N LEU A 74 20.56 9.42 -2.48
CA LEU A 74 20.66 7.95 -2.44
C LEU A 74 19.70 7.33 -3.44
N SER A 75 20.19 6.36 -4.22
CA SER A 75 19.36 5.61 -5.19
C SER A 75 18.32 4.72 -4.50
N ARG A 76 17.25 4.33 -5.21
CA ARG A 76 16.31 3.29 -4.74
C ARG A 76 17.02 2.01 -4.30
N LYS A 77 18.05 1.57 -5.05
CA LYS A 77 18.87 0.37 -4.75
C LYS A 77 19.67 0.55 -3.46
N THR A 78 20.20 1.74 -3.19
CA THR A 78 20.92 2.05 -1.94
C THR A 78 19.96 2.12 -0.76
N MET A 79 18.79 2.77 -0.95
CA MET A 79 17.71 2.82 0.04
C MET A 79 17.21 1.41 0.39
N LYS A 80 17.08 0.50 -0.59
CA LYS A 80 16.73 -0.91 -0.35
C LYS A 80 17.84 -1.73 0.31
N LYS A 81 19.12 -1.38 0.13
CA LYS A 81 20.23 -1.95 0.92
C LYS A 81 20.18 -1.49 2.39
N MET A 82 19.73 -0.27 2.66
CA MET A 82 19.59 0.26 4.03
C MET A 82 18.42 -0.40 4.79
N ASP A 83 17.32 -0.71 4.10
CA ASP A 83 16.18 -1.52 4.59
C ASP A 83 16.68 -2.81 5.27
N HIS A 84 17.43 -3.63 4.53
CA HIS A 84 17.86 -4.96 4.96
C HIS A 84 19.10 -4.99 5.88
N SER A 85 19.71 -3.84 6.19
CA SER A 85 21.03 -3.76 6.84
C SER A 85 20.94 -3.58 8.36
N GLU A 86 21.65 -4.43 9.12
CA GLU A 86 21.76 -4.40 10.59
C GLU A 86 22.51 -3.19 11.17
N ASN A 87 23.06 -2.31 10.33
CA ASN A 87 23.73 -1.12 10.85
C ASN A 87 22.68 -0.09 11.30
N ALA A 88 22.52 0.09 12.62
CA ALA A 88 21.59 1.05 13.21
C ALA A 88 21.78 2.50 12.73
N ASN A 89 22.94 2.86 12.17
CA ASN A 89 23.15 4.16 11.53
C ASN A 89 22.27 4.38 10.28
N HIS A 90 21.78 3.30 9.66
CA HIS A 90 20.89 3.34 8.49
C HIS A 90 19.43 3.62 8.84
N TYR A 91 19.04 3.60 10.12
CA TYR A 91 17.75 4.16 10.55
C TYR A 91 17.66 5.64 10.16
N LEU A 92 16.45 6.08 9.84
CA LEU A 92 16.17 7.46 9.46
C LEU A 92 15.28 8.13 10.52
N ARG A 93 15.51 9.42 10.77
CA ARG A 93 14.62 10.28 11.58
C ARG A 93 13.89 11.24 10.65
N ALA A 94 12.57 11.10 10.55
CA ALA A 94 11.73 12.10 9.91
C ALA A 94 11.60 13.34 10.82
N TYR A 95 11.69 14.55 10.26
CA TYR A 95 11.63 15.78 11.06
C TYR A 95 10.86 16.95 10.41
N ARG A 96 10.59 16.89 9.10
CA ARG A 96 9.61 17.77 8.44
C ARG A 96 8.73 16.98 7.48
N VAL A 97 7.55 17.50 7.20
CA VAL A 97 6.63 17.03 6.17
C VAL A 97 6.30 18.17 5.22
N ALA A 98 6.27 17.89 3.92
CA ALA A 98 5.84 18.81 2.89
C ALA A 98 4.75 18.16 2.03
N LYS A 99 3.83 18.98 1.52
CA LYS A 99 2.80 18.60 0.55
C LYS A 99 2.98 19.44 -0.73
N THR A 100 2.75 18.86 -1.89
CA THR A 100 2.77 19.57 -3.19
C THR A 100 1.36 20.03 -3.61
N ASN A 101 1.26 20.80 -4.70
CA ASN A 101 0.00 21.08 -5.38
C ASN A 101 -0.62 19.85 -6.08
N GLN A 102 0.12 18.74 -6.18
CA GLN A 102 -0.34 17.45 -6.73
C GLN A 102 -0.70 16.44 -5.62
N ASN A 103 -1.03 16.91 -4.41
CA ASN A 103 -1.32 16.12 -3.21
C ASN A 103 -0.22 15.16 -2.68
N GLN A 104 0.90 14.98 -3.40
CA GLN A 104 2.04 14.19 -2.97
C GLN A 104 2.61 14.71 -1.64
N VAL A 105 2.95 13.80 -0.74
CA VAL A 105 3.59 14.08 0.54
C VAL A 105 5.05 13.64 0.47
N TYR A 106 5.93 14.45 1.06
CA TYR A 106 7.37 14.18 1.18
C TYR A 106 7.84 14.43 2.60
N TYR A 107 8.65 13.53 3.14
CA TYR A 107 9.24 13.69 4.47
C TYR A 107 10.71 14.07 4.36
N LYS A 108 11.11 15.11 5.10
CA LYS A 108 12.54 15.44 5.27
C LYS A 108 13.11 14.53 6.36
N VAL A 109 14.13 13.76 6.00
CA VAL A 109 14.75 12.73 6.82
C VAL A 109 16.25 12.96 6.98
N VAL A 110 16.83 12.32 7.99
CA VAL A 110 18.28 12.22 8.19
C VAL A 110 18.63 10.82 8.72
N SER A 111 19.75 10.24 8.29
CA SER A 111 20.31 9.00 8.87
C SER A 111 20.74 9.19 10.33
N PHE A 112 20.84 8.09 11.08
CA PHE A 112 21.19 8.16 12.50
C PHE A 112 22.62 8.65 12.75
N ASP A 113 23.56 8.34 11.84
CA ASP A 113 24.91 8.94 11.81
C ASP A 113 24.96 10.38 11.27
N GLY A 114 23.86 10.90 10.73
CA GLY A 114 23.76 12.24 10.16
C GLY A 114 24.31 12.43 8.75
N LYS A 115 24.97 11.43 8.14
CA LYS A 115 25.64 11.55 6.83
C LYS A 115 24.69 11.79 5.67
N HIS A 116 23.51 11.16 5.69
CA HIS A 116 22.53 11.25 4.62
C HIS A 116 21.34 12.08 5.06
N ARG A 117 21.03 13.14 4.29
CA ARG A 117 19.93 14.06 4.59
C ARG A 117 19.25 14.50 3.31
N GLY A 118 17.93 14.52 3.31
CA GLY A 118 17.16 14.85 2.12
C GLY A 118 15.66 14.66 2.32
N TRP A 119 14.94 14.52 1.22
CA TRP A 119 13.51 14.25 1.16
C TRP A 119 13.26 12.90 0.49
N VAL A 120 12.30 12.15 1.02
CA VAL A 120 11.79 10.90 0.45
C VAL A 120 10.29 11.06 0.20
N TYR A 121 9.78 10.50 -0.89
CA TYR A 121 8.33 10.45 -1.14
C TYR A 121 7.65 9.62 -0.04
N GLY A 122 6.59 10.16 0.56
CA GLY A 122 5.95 9.62 1.75
C GLY A 122 4.60 8.92 1.51
N GLY A 123 4.02 9.05 0.32
CA GLY A 123 2.63 8.71 0.01
C GLY A 123 1.80 9.97 -0.25
N GLN A 124 0.49 9.92 -0.03
CA GLN A 124 -0.43 11.07 -0.20
C GLN A 124 -0.96 11.67 1.12
N LYS A 125 -0.79 11.00 2.26
CA LYS A 125 -1.34 11.39 3.57
C LYS A 125 -0.21 11.86 4.50
N THR A 126 -0.39 13.00 5.17
CA THR A 126 0.65 13.67 5.99
C THR A 126 0.83 13.10 7.40
N ASN A 127 0.01 12.12 7.79
CA ASN A 127 -0.03 11.50 9.10
C ASN A 127 0.44 10.02 9.11
N ARG A 128 0.85 9.47 7.97
CA ARG A 128 1.37 8.10 7.81
C ARG A 128 2.60 8.11 6.90
N PHE A 129 3.46 7.11 7.05
CA PHE A 129 4.58 6.83 6.12
C PHE A 129 4.17 5.58 5.31
N SER A 130 3.97 5.70 4.00
CA SER A 130 3.52 4.58 3.15
C SER A 130 4.22 4.45 1.79
N GLY A 131 4.91 5.52 1.35
CA GLY A 131 5.70 5.53 0.11
C GLY A 131 7.10 4.91 0.28
N GLY A 132 8.13 5.74 0.13
CA GLY A 132 9.54 5.36 0.29
C GLY A 132 10.00 5.13 1.72
N LEU A 133 9.10 5.18 2.70
CA LEU A 133 9.37 5.09 4.14
C LEU A 133 8.30 4.29 4.87
N HIS A 134 8.68 3.49 5.85
CA HIS A 134 7.78 2.88 6.86
C HIS A 134 8.17 3.32 8.29
N ALA A 135 7.23 3.27 9.23
CA ALA A 135 7.51 3.55 10.65
C ALA A 135 8.19 2.34 11.32
N VAL A 136 9.13 2.58 12.24
CA VAL A 136 9.90 1.49 12.87
C VAL A 136 10.04 1.68 14.39
N LYS A 137 10.00 0.58 15.14
CA LYS A 137 10.59 0.51 16.50
C LYS A 137 12.09 0.25 16.35
N THR A 138 12.92 0.96 17.07
CA THR A 138 14.39 0.81 17.02
C THR A 138 14.95 -0.05 18.15
N TYR A 139 14.09 -0.44 19.09
CA TYR A 139 14.35 -1.40 20.16
C TYR A 139 13.03 -2.04 20.61
N ARG A 140 13.13 -3.17 21.31
CA ARG A 140 12.07 -3.72 22.17
C ARG A 140 12.50 -3.69 23.62
N GLU A 141 11.53 -3.61 24.51
CA GLU A 141 11.72 -3.89 25.93
C GLU A 141 11.69 -5.41 26.13
N LEU A 142 12.58 -5.92 26.99
CA LEU A 142 12.55 -7.31 27.48
C LEU A 142 12.09 -7.29 28.95
N ALA A 143 11.59 -8.43 29.44
CA ALA A 143 11.35 -8.59 30.87
C ALA A 143 12.67 -8.91 31.58
N LEU A 144 12.95 -8.22 32.69
CA LEU A 144 14.09 -8.59 33.55
C LEU A 144 13.90 -10.01 34.09
N THR A 145 14.98 -10.79 34.20
CA THR A 145 14.96 -12.13 34.83
C THR A 145 14.69 -12.04 36.34
N ALA A 146 14.72 -13.16 37.08
CA ALA A 146 14.69 -13.10 38.54
C ALA A 146 16.00 -12.50 39.07
N GLU A 147 17.14 -12.98 38.56
CA GLU A 147 18.48 -12.51 38.92
C GLU A 147 18.70 -11.01 38.61
N GLU A 148 18.33 -10.54 37.41
CA GLU A 148 18.52 -9.14 37.00
C GLU A 148 17.75 -8.12 37.89
N LYS A 149 16.76 -8.58 38.67
CA LYS A 149 15.99 -7.74 39.60
C LYS A 149 16.62 -7.65 40.99
N THR A 150 17.39 -8.66 41.40
CA THR A 150 17.93 -8.80 42.77
C THR A 150 19.45 -8.62 42.83
N ALA A 151 20.17 -8.93 41.75
CA ALA A 151 21.62 -8.80 41.69
C ALA A 151 22.07 -7.33 41.68
N THR A 152 23.15 -7.07 42.41
CA THR A 152 24.01 -5.90 42.25
C THR A 152 24.94 -6.11 41.05
N TYR A 153 25.29 -5.02 40.38
CA TYR A 153 26.14 -5.01 39.19
C TYR A 153 27.31 -4.05 39.36
N GLN A 154 28.42 -4.33 38.67
CA GLN A 154 29.62 -3.50 38.59
C GLN A 154 30.00 -3.23 37.12
N PHE A 155 30.86 -2.25 36.86
CA PHE A 155 31.34 -1.96 35.50
C PHE A 155 32.51 -2.88 35.10
N THR A 156 32.40 -3.57 33.96
CA THR A 156 33.45 -4.49 33.47
C THR A 156 34.70 -3.77 32.95
N ASN A 157 34.54 -2.57 32.40
CA ASN A 157 35.62 -1.71 31.91
C ASN A 157 35.19 -0.23 31.91
N PRO A 158 35.17 0.43 33.08
CA PRO A 158 34.72 1.81 33.22
C PRO A 158 35.73 2.80 32.62
N GLY A 159 35.29 3.56 31.61
CA GLY A 159 36.18 4.47 30.87
C GLY A 159 35.43 5.33 29.86
N THR A 160 36.09 5.73 28.78
CA THR A 160 35.49 6.56 27.72
C THR A 160 34.76 5.74 26.64
N GLY A 161 35.13 4.47 26.47
CA GLY A 161 34.55 3.52 25.52
C GLY A 161 33.15 3.06 25.93
N HIS A 162 32.97 2.68 27.19
CA HIS A 162 31.68 2.37 27.77
C HIS A 162 31.22 3.51 28.68
N VAL A 163 30.04 4.06 28.38
CA VAL A 163 29.39 5.15 29.13
C VAL A 163 27.88 5.01 29.06
N THR A 164 27.16 5.65 30.00
CA THR A 164 25.71 5.74 30.00
C THR A 164 25.17 6.80 29.03
N TRP A 165 23.96 6.56 28.51
CA TRP A 165 23.27 7.40 27.52
C TRP A 165 21.82 7.67 27.93
N ARG A 166 21.28 8.83 27.53
CA ARG A 166 19.87 9.21 27.78
C ARG A 166 18.84 8.38 26.99
N ALA A 167 19.30 7.60 26.02
CA ALA A 167 18.56 6.59 25.28
C ALA A 167 19.57 5.55 24.76
N PRO A 168 19.21 4.27 24.55
CA PRO A 168 20.16 3.23 24.14
C PRO A 168 20.84 3.60 22.82
N TYR A 169 22.15 3.37 22.70
CA TYR A 169 22.90 3.89 21.57
C TYR A 169 22.50 3.18 20.25
N GLY A 170 22.30 3.96 19.19
CA GLY A 170 21.72 3.51 17.93
C GLY A 170 20.18 3.49 17.88
N THR A 171 19.45 3.75 18.97
CA THR A 171 17.97 3.73 18.96
C THR A 171 17.30 5.07 18.58
N THR A 172 18.04 6.17 18.61
CA THR A 172 17.57 7.51 18.22
C THR A 172 18.64 8.26 17.45
N TYR A 173 18.24 9.11 16.51
CA TYR A 173 19.13 10.15 15.97
C TYR A 173 19.70 11.01 17.11
N LYS A 174 21.03 11.19 17.11
CA LYS A 174 21.81 11.89 18.14
C LYS A 174 21.48 11.46 19.58
N PRO A 175 21.83 10.22 19.99
CA PRO A 175 21.78 9.83 21.40
C PRO A 175 22.76 10.72 22.19
N THR A 176 22.38 11.12 23.40
CA THR A 176 23.18 12.02 24.24
C THR A 176 23.81 11.21 25.37
N LYS A 177 25.14 11.24 25.49
CA LYS A 177 25.87 10.69 26.64
C LYS A 177 25.39 11.37 27.93
N VAL A 178 25.27 10.62 29.02
CA VAL A 178 25.04 11.18 30.36
C VAL A 178 26.38 11.67 30.93
N VAL A 179 27.39 10.81 30.93
CA VAL A 179 28.78 11.13 31.29
C VAL A 179 29.76 10.92 30.13
N LYS A 180 30.92 11.60 30.18
CA LYS A 180 31.97 11.48 29.15
C LYS A 180 32.89 10.26 29.37
N SER A 181 33.06 9.85 30.62
CA SER A 181 33.83 8.67 31.07
C SER A 181 33.14 8.08 32.29
N LEU A 182 33.25 6.77 32.49
CA LEU A 182 32.82 6.08 33.72
C LEU A 182 33.97 5.79 34.70
N ALA A 183 35.23 6.09 34.36
CA ALA A 183 36.40 5.81 35.21
C ALA A 183 36.30 6.32 36.67
N PRO A 184 35.69 7.48 37.00
CA PRO A 184 35.53 7.92 38.39
C PRO A 184 34.57 7.07 39.24
N TYR A 185 33.78 6.20 38.60
CA TYR A 185 32.63 5.47 39.16
C TYR A 185 32.86 3.96 39.16
N VAL A 186 34.13 3.52 39.13
CA VAL A 186 34.53 2.10 39.04
C VAL A 186 33.99 1.26 40.21
N ASN A 187 33.83 1.86 41.38
CA ASN A 187 33.38 1.19 42.61
C ASN A 187 31.89 1.40 42.93
N ASP A 188 31.11 2.00 42.00
CA ASP A 188 29.67 2.26 42.23
C ASP A 188 28.85 0.97 42.16
N THR A 189 27.95 0.76 43.12
CA THR A 189 27.03 -0.38 43.13
C THR A 189 25.84 -0.09 42.23
N LEU A 190 25.71 -0.85 41.14
CA LEU A 190 24.68 -0.62 40.13
C LEU A 190 23.51 -1.57 40.33
N THR A 191 22.31 -1.08 39.99
CA THR A 191 21.12 -1.91 39.85
C THR A 191 20.51 -1.74 38.47
N VAL A 192 20.14 -2.84 37.81
CA VAL A 192 19.43 -2.79 36.52
C VAL A 192 17.95 -2.47 36.79
N LYS A 193 17.40 -1.46 36.11
CA LYS A 193 15.99 -1.06 36.22
C LYS A 193 15.16 -1.36 34.97
N SER A 194 15.80 -1.62 33.83
CA SER A 194 15.15 -2.01 32.57
C SER A 194 16.16 -2.64 31.63
N VAL A 195 15.70 -3.55 30.78
CA VAL A 195 16.49 -4.18 29.71
C VAL A 195 15.79 -3.97 28.36
N VAL A 196 16.56 -3.65 27.33
CA VAL A 196 16.08 -3.51 25.95
C VAL A 196 17.03 -4.17 24.95
N GLU A 197 16.49 -4.69 23.86
CA GLU A 197 17.24 -5.22 22.73
C GLU A 197 17.10 -4.26 21.55
N ARG A 198 18.22 -3.85 20.93
CA ARG A 198 18.20 -3.01 19.72
C ARG A 198 17.83 -3.86 18.51
N GLU A 199 16.80 -3.46 17.76
CA GLU A 199 16.24 -4.27 16.66
C GLU A 199 17.21 -4.48 15.48
N LYS A 200 18.26 -3.66 15.37
CA LYS A 200 19.33 -3.76 14.37
C LYS A 200 20.70 -3.91 15.01
N GLY A 201 21.38 -5.01 14.71
CA GLY A 201 22.71 -5.33 15.24
C GLY A 201 22.72 -5.59 16.75
N ASP A 202 21.58 -6.01 17.30
CA ASP A 202 21.44 -7.09 18.29
C ASP A 202 22.13 -6.86 19.65
N GLU A 203 22.44 -5.59 19.95
CA GLU A 203 22.99 -5.18 21.23
C GLU A 203 21.89 -5.03 22.30
N ILE A 204 22.04 -5.80 23.37
CA ILE A 204 21.33 -5.60 24.64
C ILE A 204 21.85 -4.32 25.33
N TYR A 205 20.93 -3.53 25.85
CA TYR A 205 21.21 -2.39 26.72
C TYR A 205 20.44 -2.49 28.04
N TYR A 206 21.12 -2.22 29.14
CA TYR A 206 20.54 -2.08 30.46
C TYR A 206 20.41 -0.60 30.83
N TYR A 207 19.30 -0.22 31.45
CA TYR A 207 19.23 1.03 32.21
C TYR A 207 19.78 0.77 33.60
N ILE A 208 20.96 1.30 33.90
CA ILE A 208 21.61 1.16 35.21
C ILE A 208 21.31 2.36 36.10
N ALA A 209 21.21 2.11 37.40
CA ALA A 209 21.09 3.10 38.44
C ALA A 209 22.04 2.81 39.61
N SER A 210 22.96 3.73 39.87
CA SER A 210 23.71 3.85 41.12
C SER A 210 22.88 4.65 42.14
N GLN A 211 23.12 4.39 43.43
CA GLN A 211 22.57 5.20 44.54
C GLN A 211 23.55 6.29 44.98
N GLU A 212 24.84 5.99 44.87
CA GLU A 212 26.00 6.82 45.23
C GLU A 212 26.13 8.03 44.30
N HIS A 213 26.04 7.80 42.99
CA HIS A 213 26.15 8.83 41.96
C HIS A 213 24.98 8.80 40.97
N PRO A 214 23.75 9.19 41.37
CA PRO A 214 22.58 9.17 40.49
C PRO A 214 22.72 9.99 39.20
N GLY A 215 23.69 10.90 39.15
CA GLY A 215 24.09 11.65 37.96
C GLY A 215 24.65 10.81 36.81
N ILE A 216 25.04 9.54 37.03
CA ILE A 216 25.50 8.64 35.96
C ILE A 216 24.35 7.83 35.34
N ASN A 217 23.17 7.79 35.96
CA ASN A 217 22.10 6.85 35.64
C ASN A 217 21.60 6.96 34.19
N GLY A 218 21.46 5.82 33.52
CA GLY A 218 21.12 5.77 32.09
C GLY A 218 21.40 4.44 31.40
N TRP A 219 21.25 4.42 30.07
CA TRP A 219 21.41 3.23 29.25
C TRP A 219 22.88 2.93 28.93
N ILE A 220 23.33 1.71 29.21
CA ILE A 220 24.66 1.19 28.85
C ILE A 220 24.53 -0.14 28.10
N GLN A 221 25.51 -0.54 27.29
CA GLN A 221 25.52 -1.88 26.68
C GLN A 221 25.61 -2.94 27.78
N GLY A 222 24.85 -4.04 27.68
CA GLY A 222 24.81 -5.08 28.72
C GLY A 222 26.21 -5.57 29.11
N LYS A 223 27.06 -5.91 28.14
CA LYS A 223 28.46 -6.35 28.31
C LYS A 223 29.42 -5.35 28.99
N ALA A 224 28.98 -4.12 29.24
CA ALA A 224 29.77 -3.12 29.97
C ALA A 224 29.54 -3.17 31.49
N VAL A 225 28.64 -4.03 31.95
CA VAL A 225 28.40 -4.37 33.35
C VAL A 225 28.29 -5.88 33.51
N GLU A 226 28.59 -6.35 34.71
CA GLU A 226 28.47 -7.75 35.12
C GLU A 226 27.87 -7.81 36.52
N PRO A 227 27.25 -8.94 36.93
CA PRO A 227 26.87 -9.14 38.32
C PRO A 227 28.10 -8.99 39.22
N ALA A 228 27.98 -8.26 40.32
CA ALA A 228 29.03 -8.20 41.33
C ALA A 228 29.13 -9.58 42.00
N PHE A 229 30.29 -10.23 41.88
CA PHE A 229 30.53 -11.52 42.52
C PHE A 229 30.74 -11.31 44.02
N ASP A 230 29.71 -11.61 44.81
CA ASP A 230 29.86 -11.77 46.25
C ASP A 230 30.79 -12.95 46.53
N THR A 231 31.88 -12.74 47.28
CA THR A 231 33.03 -13.66 47.34
C THR A 231 32.82 -14.88 48.24
N SER A 232 31.58 -15.34 48.36
CA SER A 232 31.17 -16.45 49.24
C SER A 232 30.18 -17.44 48.61
N SER A 233 30.56 -18.12 47.52
CA SER A 233 30.17 -19.53 47.27
C SER A 233 30.97 -20.18 46.12
N ASN A 234 31.21 -21.50 46.20
CA ASN A 234 32.08 -22.25 45.28
C ASN A 234 31.28 -23.20 44.35
N GLN A 235 31.45 -23.03 43.02
CA GLN A 235 31.48 -24.08 41.97
C GLN A 235 30.36 -25.16 41.88
N PRO A 236 30.43 -26.14 40.95
CA PRO A 236 30.76 -26.13 39.50
C PRO A 236 29.46 -26.45 38.68
N GLY A 237 29.35 -26.59 37.35
CA GLY A 237 30.23 -26.89 36.21
C GLY A 237 29.54 -27.95 35.30
N LEU A 238 30.13 -28.32 34.14
CA LEU A 238 29.64 -29.35 33.17
C LEU A 238 28.41 -28.97 32.30
N THR A 239 28.15 -29.54 31.11
CA THR A 239 28.91 -29.67 29.83
C THR A 239 27.95 -30.22 28.74
N LEU A 240 28.19 -29.96 27.44
CA LEU A 240 27.50 -30.64 26.34
C LEU A 240 28.07 -32.06 26.09
N PRO A 241 27.25 -32.98 25.56
CA PRO A 241 27.69 -34.04 24.64
C PRO A 241 27.09 -33.88 23.22
N GLU A 242 27.71 -34.54 22.24
CA GLU A 242 27.37 -34.49 20.80
C GLU A 242 27.32 -35.93 20.20
N GLN A 243 26.86 -36.03 18.95
CA GLN A 243 27.13 -37.07 17.93
C GLN A 243 26.28 -38.35 17.80
N SER A 244 26.22 -38.76 16.52
CA SER A 244 26.01 -40.11 15.92
C SER A 244 24.60 -40.52 15.46
N ALA A 245 24.40 -41.26 14.35
CA ALA A 245 25.14 -41.39 13.07
C ALA A 245 24.36 -42.33 12.10
N SER A 246 24.61 -42.25 10.77
CA SER A 246 24.05 -43.13 9.70
C SER A 246 22.53 -42.97 9.44
N GLY A 247 21.94 -43.14 8.24
CA GLY A 247 22.38 -43.46 6.86
C GLY A 247 21.14 -43.33 5.93
N GLN A 248 21.09 -43.66 4.62
CA GLN A 248 22.05 -44.11 3.58
C GLN A 248 21.59 -43.56 2.19
N LYS A 249 22.30 -43.85 1.08
CA LYS A 249 22.00 -43.43 -0.32
C LYS A 249 22.77 -44.34 -1.30
N PRO A 250 22.22 -44.90 -2.42
CA PRO A 250 21.74 -44.20 -3.65
C PRO A 250 20.26 -44.55 -3.98
N THR A 251 19.63 -44.52 -5.18
CA THR A 251 20.03 -44.54 -6.63
C THR A 251 19.08 -43.71 -7.54
N ALA A 252 19.37 -43.72 -8.86
CA ALA A 252 18.61 -43.26 -10.04
C ALA A 252 19.09 -44.14 -11.26
N PRO A 253 18.66 -44.05 -12.55
CA PRO A 253 18.05 -42.96 -13.35
C PRO A 253 16.65 -43.37 -13.95
N THR A 254 15.99 -42.84 -15.00
CA THR A 254 16.38 -42.30 -16.35
C THR A 254 15.26 -41.38 -16.93
N SER A 255 15.35 -40.94 -18.19
CA SER A 255 14.85 -39.64 -18.70
C SER A 255 13.95 -39.67 -19.98
N THR A 256 12.98 -38.72 -20.08
CA THR A 256 12.49 -38.06 -21.34
C THR A 256 11.61 -38.95 -22.28
N PRO A 257 10.63 -38.47 -23.10
CA PRO A 257 10.38 -37.12 -23.66
C PRO A 257 8.97 -36.50 -23.52
N SER A 258 8.80 -35.27 -24.06
CA SER A 258 7.52 -34.57 -24.29
C SER A 258 6.85 -34.95 -25.62
N PRO A 259 5.59 -34.51 -25.83
CA PRO A 259 5.30 -33.68 -27.02
C PRO A 259 4.42 -32.44 -26.73
N ASP A 260 4.42 -31.49 -27.68
CA ASP A 260 3.63 -30.25 -27.70
C ASP A 260 2.09 -30.49 -27.82
N THR A 261 1.20 -29.56 -27.45
CA THR A 261 0.86 -28.40 -28.30
C THR A 261 -0.17 -27.43 -27.68
N SER A 262 -0.26 -26.23 -28.30
CA SER A 262 -1.36 -25.25 -28.27
C SER A 262 -1.54 -24.36 -27.01
N SER A 263 -1.35 -23.06 -27.22
CA SER A 263 -1.77 -21.98 -26.33
C SER A 263 -3.15 -21.45 -26.76
N PRO A 264 -4.04 -21.15 -25.79
CA PRO A 264 -5.05 -20.12 -25.95
C PRO A 264 -4.54 -18.80 -25.32
N GLU A 265 -4.74 -17.68 -26.01
CA GLU A 265 -4.41 -16.36 -25.46
C GLU A 265 -5.39 -15.90 -24.37
N LYS A 266 -4.88 -15.02 -23.50
CA LYS A 266 -5.54 -14.22 -22.44
C LYS A 266 -7.04 -13.89 -22.66
N PRO A 267 -7.81 -13.78 -21.56
CA PRO A 267 -7.98 -12.43 -21.00
C PRO A 267 -7.82 -12.34 -19.48
N GLY A 268 -6.59 -12.15 -19.01
CA GLY A 268 -6.34 -11.51 -17.71
C GLY A 268 -6.54 -9.99 -17.83
N GLY A 269 -7.71 -9.49 -17.43
CA GLY A 269 -8.14 -8.11 -17.65
C GLY A 269 -7.99 -7.20 -16.43
N THR A 270 -6.97 -6.33 -16.43
CA THR A 270 -7.04 -5.06 -15.70
C THR A 270 -8.11 -4.17 -16.35
N LEU A 271 -8.80 -3.31 -15.59
CA LEU A 271 -9.57 -2.21 -16.19
C LEU A 271 -8.63 -1.16 -16.78
N ASN A 272 -8.07 -1.46 -17.94
CA ASN A 272 -7.23 -0.57 -18.73
C ASN A 272 -8.11 0.43 -19.50
N TYR A 273 -8.74 1.34 -18.76
CA TYR A 273 -9.32 2.54 -19.34
C TYR A 273 -8.20 3.54 -19.65
N SER A 274 -7.66 3.47 -20.85
CA SER A 274 -6.82 4.53 -21.42
C SER A 274 -7.12 4.72 -22.89
N GLY A 275 -6.93 5.94 -23.39
CA GLY A 275 -7.17 6.26 -24.78
C GLY A 275 -7.44 7.73 -25.05
N THR A 276 -7.91 7.98 -26.27
CA THR A 276 -8.29 9.28 -26.81
C THR A 276 -9.78 9.29 -27.12
N PHE A 277 -10.43 10.44 -26.91
CA PHE A 277 -11.83 10.64 -27.26
C PHE A 277 -12.09 12.01 -27.88
N SER A 278 -12.81 12.04 -28.98
CA SER A 278 -13.35 13.25 -29.63
C SER A 278 -14.88 13.13 -29.74
N SER A 279 -15.60 14.23 -29.95
CA SER A 279 -17.07 14.20 -30.08
C SER A 279 -17.59 13.25 -31.16
N THR A 280 -16.77 12.98 -32.19
CA THR A 280 -17.01 12.03 -33.28
C THR A 280 -17.05 10.56 -32.85
N ASP A 281 -16.48 10.26 -31.69
CA ASP A 281 -16.32 8.89 -31.19
C ASP A 281 -17.50 8.49 -30.28
N ALA A 282 -18.39 9.45 -30.00
CA ALA A 282 -19.60 9.26 -29.21
C ALA A 282 -20.67 8.51 -30.02
N LYS A 283 -21.08 7.33 -29.56
CA LYS A 283 -22.12 6.54 -30.25
C LYS A 283 -23.49 7.18 -30.06
N VAL A 284 -24.08 7.64 -31.15
CA VAL A 284 -25.46 8.18 -31.19
C VAL A 284 -26.45 7.03 -31.32
N TYR A 285 -27.53 7.08 -30.54
CA TYR A 285 -28.61 6.08 -30.55
C TYR A 285 -29.92 6.71 -31.03
N LYS A 286 -30.70 5.97 -31.82
CA LYS A 286 -32.03 6.42 -32.31
C LYS A 286 -33.16 6.13 -31.33
N ASN A 287 -32.99 5.08 -30.54
CA ASN A 287 -33.71 4.69 -29.33
C ASN A 287 -32.69 3.93 -28.43
N ALA A 288 -32.94 3.64 -27.15
CA ALA A 288 -31.90 3.04 -26.30
C ALA A 288 -31.58 1.54 -26.57
N PHE A 289 -32.14 0.94 -27.63
CA PHE A 289 -31.81 -0.41 -28.11
C PHE A 289 -31.01 -0.41 -29.42
N SER A 290 -31.09 0.65 -30.22
CA SER A 290 -30.50 0.71 -31.56
C SER A 290 -29.60 1.94 -31.72
N GLN A 291 -28.36 1.70 -32.17
CA GLN A 291 -27.50 2.77 -32.66
C GLN A 291 -28.19 3.48 -33.84
N GLU A 292 -27.92 4.78 -33.99
CA GLU A 292 -28.26 5.50 -35.21
C GLU A 292 -27.37 5.05 -36.37
N THR A 293 -27.94 5.06 -37.58
CA THR A 293 -27.29 4.68 -38.84
C THR A 293 -27.26 5.83 -39.85
N ASP A 294 -28.13 6.83 -39.71
CA ASP A 294 -28.10 8.05 -40.53
C ASP A 294 -26.93 8.95 -40.13
N GLN A 295 -25.94 9.09 -41.02
CA GLN A 295 -24.73 9.89 -40.79
C GLN A 295 -25.00 11.39 -40.64
N SER A 296 -26.09 11.91 -41.23
CA SER A 296 -26.50 13.30 -41.05
C SER A 296 -27.04 13.54 -39.63
N VAL A 297 -27.79 12.57 -39.08
CA VAL A 297 -28.29 12.62 -37.70
C VAL A 297 -27.15 12.44 -36.71
N ILE A 298 -26.25 11.47 -36.94
CA ILE A 298 -25.05 11.25 -36.11
C ILE A 298 -24.24 12.54 -36.01
N SER A 299 -23.89 13.15 -37.15
CA SER A 299 -23.08 14.37 -37.22
C SER A 299 -23.71 15.54 -36.45
N LYS A 300 -25.03 15.74 -36.60
CA LYS A 300 -25.78 16.81 -35.91
C LYS A 300 -25.80 16.61 -34.39
N VAL A 301 -26.03 15.38 -33.93
CA VAL A 301 -26.07 15.06 -32.49
C VAL A 301 -24.67 15.19 -31.87
N GLN A 302 -23.62 14.71 -32.54
CA GLN A 302 -22.24 14.84 -32.09
C GLN A 302 -21.75 16.30 -32.05
N LYS A 303 -22.08 17.10 -33.06
CA LYS A 303 -21.86 18.56 -33.07
C LYS A 303 -22.56 19.23 -31.87
N SER A 304 -23.83 18.92 -31.65
CA SER A 304 -24.62 19.49 -30.55
C SER A 304 -24.06 19.11 -29.18
N TYR A 305 -23.60 17.87 -29.01
CA TYR A 305 -22.89 17.41 -27.82
C TYR A 305 -21.57 18.18 -27.60
N LYS A 306 -20.77 18.38 -28.66
CA LYS A 306 -19.55 19.18 -28.61
C LYS A 306 -19.81 20.62 -28.17
N GLU A 307 -20.78 21.29 -28.79
CA GLU A 307 -21.08 22.70 -28.58
C GLU A 307 -21.75 23.00 -27.23
N GLN A 308 -22.53 22.06 -26.69
CA GLN A 308 -23.35 22.28 -25.48
C GLN A 308 -22.80 21.59 -24.22
N VAL A 309 -22.12 20.44 -24.35
CA VAL A 309 -21.71 19.61 -23.20
C VAL A 309 -20.22 19.69 -22.90
N ILE A 310 -19.38 19.60 -23.94
CA ILE A 310 -17.90 19.51 -23.81
C ILE A 310 -17.16 20.67 -24.50
N LYS A 311 -17.80 21.83 -24.69
CA LYS A 311 -17.29 23.00 -25.44
C LYS A 311 -15.87 23.47 -25.10
N GLY A 312 -15.43 23.28 -23.85
CA GLY A 312 -14.09 23.63 -23.36
C GLY A 312 -13.13 22.45 -23.20
N LEU A 313 -13.47 21.27 -23.70
CA LEU A 313 -12.65 20.08 -23.63
C LEU A 313 -11.66 20.06 -24.80
N SER A 314 -10.38 19.80 -24.52
CA SER A 314 -9.39 19.60 -25.59
C SER A 314 -9.66 18.27 -26.28
N GLU A 315 -9.72 18.28 -27.60
CA GLU A 315 -9.87 17.08 -28.43
C GLU A 315 -8.56 16.77 -29.17
N PRO A 316 -8.09 15.51 -29.20
CA PRO A 316 -8.62 14.37 -28.45
C PRO A 316 -8.44 14.53 -26.93
N PHE A 317 -9.52 14.25 -26.20
CA PHE A 317 -9.51 14.13 -24.75
C PHE A 317 -8.75 12.86 -24.37
N ASN A 318 -7.58 13.04 -23.77
CA ASN A 318 -6.75 11.94 -23.30
C ASN A 318 -7.22 11.53 -21.90
N TYR A 319 -7.51 10.24 -21.72
CA TYR A 319 -7.84 9.64 -20.43
C TYR A 319 -6.96 8.43 -20.17
N ASP A 320 -6.65 8.18 -18.90
CA ASP A 320 -5.90 7.02 -18.42
C ASP A 320 -6.24 6.75 -16.94
N GLN A 321 -5.60 5.73 -16.36
CA GLN A 321 -5.77 5.34 -14.96
C GLN A 321 -5.27 6.37 -13.93
N ASN A 322 -4.60 7.46 -14.34
CA ASN A 322 -4.24 8.57 -13.45
C ASN A 322 -5.43 9.52 -13.23
N MET A 323 -6.44 9.51 -14.11
CA MET A 323 -7.67 10.29 -13.96
C MET A 323 -8.75 9.43 -13.32
N SER A 324 -9.36 9.90 -12.23
CA SER A 324 -10.44 9.13 -11.59
C SER A 324 -11.63 8.96 -12.53
N LEU A 325 -12.29 7.80 -12.50
CA LEU A 325 -13.47 7.52 -13.33
C LEU A 325 -14.58 8.57 -13.15
N VAL A 326 -14.73 9.12 -11.94
CA VAL A 326 -15.64 10.25 -11.63
C VAL A 326 -15.25 11.52 -12.38
N GLU A 327 -13.96 11.81 -12.45
CA GLU A 327 -13.44 12.98 -13.17
C GLU A 327 -13.59 12.81 -14.69
N ILE A 328 -13.34 11.61 -15.24
CA ILE A 328 -13.62 11.27 -16.64
C ILE A 328 -15.11 11.50 -16.96
N ALA A 329 -16.01 10.90 -16.16
CA ALA A 329 -17.45 11.07 -16.29
C ALA A 329 -17.88 12.54 -16.21
N THR A 330 -17.31 13.31 -15.26
CA THR A 330 -17.63 14.74 -15.08
C THR A 330 -17.17 15.59 -16.26
N LYS A 331 -15.94 15.39 -16.76
CA LYS A 331 -15.41 16.15 -17.90
C LYS A 331 -16.17 15.88 -19.20
N LEU A 332 -16.52 14.61 -19.44
CA LEU A 332 -17.33 14.19 -20.59
C LEU A 332 -18.83 14.49 -20.41
N GLY A 333 -19.24 15.05 -19.26
CA GLY A 333 -20.60 15.53 -19.06
C GLY A 333 -21.63 14.44 -18.81
N HIS A 334 -21.22 13.31 -18.23
CA HIS A 334 -22.11 12.23 -17.79
C HIS A 334 -23.35 12.77 -17.05
N GLY A 335 -24.54 12.30 -17.42
CA GLY A 335 -25.82 12.70 -16.83
C GLY A 335 -26.35 14.07 -17.28
N LYS A 336 -25.55 14.88 -17.98
CA LYS A 336 -26.02 16.13 -18.59
C LYS A 336 -26.97 15.83 -19.76
N ARG A 337 -27.81 16.82 -20.06
CA ARG A 337 -28.76 16.83 -21.18
C ARG A 337 -28.38 17.93 -22.15
N PHE A 338 -28.69 17.74 -23.42
CA PHE A 338 -28.47 18.72 -24.50
C PHE A 338 -29.54 18.56 -25.58
N THR A 339 -29.72 19.56 -26.44
CA THR A 339 -30.73 19.56 -27.50
C THR A 339 -30.05 19.49 -28.85
N ALA A 340 -30.34 18.46 -29.65
CA ALA A 340 -29.78 18.34 -31.00
C ALA A 340 -30.47 19.28 -32.00
N GLU A 341 -29.78 19.62 -33.09
CA GLU A 341 -30.42 20.27 -34.26
C GLU A 341 -31.65 19.46 -34.70
N GLY A 342 -32.82 20.11 -34.76
CA GLY A 342 -34.13 19.44 -34.89
C GLY A 342 -34.91 19.25 -33.58
N GLY A 343 -34.43 19.80 -32.45
CA GLY A 343 -35.19 19.93 -31.20
C GLY A 343 -35.28 18.67 -30.33
N ARG A 344 -34.74 17.53 -30.79
CA ARG A 344 -34.71 16.30 -30.00
C ARG A 344 -33.69 16.41 -28.86
N ASN A 345 -34.16 16.24 -27.62
CA ASN A 345 -33.30 16.21 -26.44
C ASN A 345 -32.58 14.87 -26.30
N TYR A 346 -31.32 14.90 -25.86
CA TYR A 346 -30.45 13.76 -25.61
C TYR A 346 -29.84 13.86 -24.20
N ALA A 347 -29.44 12.73 -23.62
CA ALA A 347 -28.58 12.66 -22.45
C ALA A 347 -27.25 11.96 -22.77
N VAL A 348 -26.24 12.28 -21.98
CA VAL A 348 -24.88 11.76 -22.12
C VAL A 348 -24.64 10.65 -21.10
N ILE A 349 -24.36 9.44 -21.57
CA ILE A 349 -23.85 8.34 -20.76
C ILE A 349 -22.35 8.21 -21.05
N VAL A 350 -21.55 8.04 -20.00
CA VAL A 350 -20.10 7.83 -20.09
C VAL A 350 -19.77 6.50 -19.42
N ASN A 351 -19.08 5.59 -20.12
CA ASN A 351 -18.63 4.30 -19.61
C ASN A 351 -17.16 4.05 -20.01
N PRO A 352 -16.19 4.33 -19.11
CA PRO A 352 -14.77 4.11 -19.39
C PRO A 352 -14.34 2.66 -19.62
N THR A 353 -15.24 1.70 -19.39
CA THR A 353 -15.00 0.25 -19.57
C THR A 353 -15.80 -0.36 -20.72
N GLY A 354 -16.61 0.43 -21.42
CA GLY A 354 -17.48 -0.02 -22.50
C GLY A 354 -16.83 0.04 -23.88
N SER A 355 -17.48 -0.56 -24.89
CA SER A 355 -17.05 -0.51 -26.31
C SER A 355 -17.32 0.82 -27.02
N SER A 356 -17.65 1.86 -26.24
CA SER A 356 -17.50 3.29 -26.56
C SER A 356 -17.49 4.04 -25.24
N LEU A 357 -16.64 5.05 -25.13
CA LEU A 357 -16.50 5.86 -23.92
C LEU A 357 -17.74 6.70 -23.64
N VAL A 358 -18.44 7.16 -24.69
CA VAL A 358 -19.61 8.05 -24.58
C VAL A 358 -20.74 7.59 -25.49
N THR A 359 -21.94 7.49 -24.94
CA THR A 359 -23.16 7.12 -25.65
C THR A 359 -24.21 8.23 -25.49
N LEU A 360 -24.81 8.64 -26.60
CA LEU A 360 -25.77 9.75 -26.67
C LEU A 360 -27.17 9.19 -26.96
N ILE A 361 -28.07 9.23 -25.96
CA ILE A 361 -29.39 8.57 -26.00
C ILE A 361 -30.53 9.60 -25.92
N PRO A 362 -31.62 9.49 -26.71
CA PRO A 362 -32.74 10.43 -26.66
C PRO A 362 -33.41 10.49 -25.28
N TYR A 363 -33.58 11.70 -24.74
CA TYR A 363 -33.99 11.92 -23.35
C TYR A 363 -35.41 11.40 -23.04
N SER A 364 -36.32 11.40 -24.01
CA SER A 364 -37.68 10.87 -23.83
C SER A 364 -37.73 9.34 -23.58
N GLN A 365 -36.61 8.64 -23.76
CA GLN A 365 -36.48 7.20 -23.50
C GLN A 365 -35.93 6.90 -22.09
N ILE A 366 -35.81 7.92 -21.22
CA ILE A 366 -35.03 7.83 -19.97
C ILE A 366 -35.92 7.97 -18.74
N LYS A 367 -36.11 6.86 -18.01
CA LYS A 367 -36.36 6.89 -16.56
C LYS A 367 -35.02 6.79 -15.84
N TRP A 368 -34.77 7.70 -14.89
CA TRP A 368 -33.58 7.68 -14.03
C TRP A 368 -33.86 6.83 -12.79
N ILE A 369 -33.14 5.73 -12.60
CA ILE A 369 -33.27 4.90 -11.39
C ILE A 369 -32.05 5.08 -10.49
N ASN A 370 -32.29 5.48 -9.24
CA ASN A 370 -31.25 5.67 -8.21
C ASN A 370 -30.93 4.33 -7.52
N ALA A 371 -30.48 3.35 -8.31
CA ALA A 371 -30.13 2.02 -7.82
C ALA A 371 -28.96 2.11 -6.83
N LYS A 372 -29.12 1.46 -5.66
CA LYS A 372 -28.09 1.36 -4.63
C LYS A 372 -27.43 -0.02 -4.71
N ALA A 373 -26.12 -0.06 -4.51
CA ALA A 373 -25.37 -1.30 -4.37
C ALA A 373 -25.14 -1.59 -2.88
N ALA A 374 -25.94 -2.48 -2.31
CA ALA A 374 -25.72 -2.97 -0.94
C ALA A 374 -24.65 -4.07 -0.98
N VAL A 375 -23.65 -4.01 -0.09
CA VAL A 375 -22.69 -5.10 0.07
C VAL A 375 -23.15 -6.00 1.22
N SER A 376 -23.76 -7.14 0.88
CA SER A 376 -24.12 -8.15 1.88
C SER A 376 -22.92 -9.00 2.28
N GLY A 377 -22.98 -9.59 3.48
CA GLY A 377 -21.86 -10.33 4.07
C GLY A 377 -20.87 -9.51 4.89
N LEU A 378 -20.98 -8.17 4.90
CA LEU A 378 -20.10 -7.31 5.72
C LEU A 378 -20.35 -7.43 7.24
N ASP A 379 -21.56 -7.81 7.65
CA ASP A 379 -21.94 -7.93 9.06
C ASP A 379 -22.32 -9.35 9.49
N SER A 380 -22.22 -10.34 8.58
CA SER A 380 -22.53 -11.74 8.88
C SER A 380 -21.29 -12.65 8.87
N GLY A 381 -21.21 -13.50 9.90
CA GLY A 381 -20.17 -14.51 10.04
C GLY A 381 -18.74 -13.96 10.08
N ILE A 382 -17.84 -14.70 9.44
CA ILE A 382 -16.38 -14.51 9.44
C ILE A 382 -15.96 -13.08 9.09
N LEU A 383 -16.61 -12.48 8.10
CA LEU A 383 -16.14 -11.29 7.41
C LEU A 383 -16.41 -10.02 8.24
N GLY A 384 -17.57 -9.95 8.89
CA GLY A 384 -17.85 -8.95 9.92
C GLY A 384 -16.98 -9.08 11.19
N MET A 385 -16.36 -10.24 11.39
CA MET A 385 -15.35 -10.49 12.43
C MET A 385 -13.88 -10.29 11.95
N LEU A 386 -13.68 -9.76 10.74
CA LEU A 386 -12.38 -9.39 10.21
C LEU A 386 -12.27 -7.87 10.00
N ILE A 387 -13.33 -7.27 9.46
CA ILE A 387 -13.34 -5.93 8.90
C ILE A 387 -13.86 -4.94 9.96
N ASN A 388 -13.05 -3.95 10.35
CA ASN A 388 -13.50 -2.88 11.26
C ASN A 388 -14.45 -1.89 10.55
N ASP A 389 -15.21 -1.10 11.30
CA ASP A 389 -16.27 -0.26 10.72
C ASP A 389 -15.72 0.83 9.76
N GLU A 390 -14.49 1.33 10.00
CA GLU A 390 -13.79 2.24 9.08
C GLU A 390 -13.56 1.57 7.70
N LEU A 391 -13.21 0.28 7.69
CA LEU A 391 -13.01 -0.50 6.47
C LEU A 391 -14.32 -1.01 5.88
N LYS A 392 -15.34 -1.39 6.67
CA LYS A 392 -16.69 -1.71 6.17
C LYS A 392 -17.24 -0.51 5.38
N ALA A 393 -17.14 0.69 5.96
CA ALA A 393 -17.53 1.93 5.31
C ALA A 393 -16.71 2.21 4.05
N GLN A 394 -15.40 1.91 4.02
CA GLN A 394 -14.57 2.05 2.82
C GLN A 394 -14.92 1.03 1.73
N ILE A 395 -15.15 -0.24 2.06
CA ILE A 395 -15.57 -1.28 1.09
C ILE A 395 -16.95 -0.94 0.53
N GLN A 396 -17.92 -0.62 1.38
CA GLN A 396 -19.26 -0.22 0.95
C GLN A 396 -19.23 1.09 0.14
N SER A 397 -18.31 2.03 0.43
CA SER A 397 -18.11 3.24 -0.39
C SER A 397 -17.45 2.94 -1.72
N ALA A 398 -16.44 2.07 -1.77
CA ALA A 398 -15.73 1.67 -2.98
C ALA A 398 -16.62 0.84 -3.91
N ALA A 399 -17.40 -0.09 -3.37
CA ALA A 399 -18.40 -0.86 -4.11
C ALA A 399 -19.52 0.06 -4.65
N ASN A 400 -20.06 0.96 -3.82
CA ASN A 400 -21.00 1.99 -4.29
C ASN A 400 -20.39 2.86 -5.39
N LEU A 401 -19.14 3.30 -5.26
CA LEU A 401 -18.48 4.15 -6.24
C LEU A 401 -18.19 3.40 -7.55
N TYR A 402 -17.70 2.17 -7.47
CA TYR A 402 -17.45 1.29 -8.61
C TYR A 402 -18.75 1.05 -9.39
N TYR A 403 -19.83 0.66 -8.70
CA TYR A 403 -21.12 0.51 -9.36
C TYR A 403 -21.61 1.85 -9.91
N LYS A 404 -21.61 2.93 -9.12
CA LYS A 404 -22.06 4.29 -9.51
C LYS A 404 -21.28 4.93 -10.67
N VAL A 405 -20.17 4.35 -11.11
CA VAL A 405 -19.40 4.90 -12.24
C VAL A 405 -19.25 3.92 -13.42
N ASN A 406 -19.19 2.61 -13.19
CA ASN A 406 -19.09 1.62 -14.28
C ASN A 406 -20.46 1.09 -14.76
N TYR A 407 -21.50 1.13 -13.91
CA TYR A 407 -22.83 0.55 -14.18
C TYR A 407 -24.01 1.49 -13.90
N LEU A 408 -23.90 2.30 -12.85
CA LEU A 408 -24.95 3.10 -12.22
C LEU A 408 -24.56 4.58 -12.14
N GLY A 409 -23.81 5.04 -13.15
CA GLY A 409 -23.82 6.44 -13.50
C GLY A 409 -25.21 6.79 -14.01
N SER A 410 -26.11 7.15 -13.08
CA SER A 410 -27.52 7.50 -13.32
C SER A 410 -28.20 6.59 -14.35
N LEU A 411 -28.42 5.31 -14.00
CA LEU A 411 -28.78 4.30 -14.99
C LEU A 411 -30.12 4.62 -15.69
N VAL A 412 -30.04 4.62 -17.01
CA VAL A 412 -31.15 4.72 -17.96
C VAL A 412 -31.78 3.33 -18.12
N ILE A 413 -32.81 3.04 -17.34
CA ILE A 413 -33.65 1.85 -17.55
C ILE A 413 -34.89 2.28 -18.32
N MET A 414 -35.06 1.79 -19.55
CA MET A 414 -36.31 1.98 -20.28
C MET A 414 -37.39 1.08 -19.69
N SER A 415 -38.61 1.59 -19.48
CA SER A 415 -39.80 0.78 -19.12
C SER A 415 -39.94 -0.55 -19.89
N PRO A 416 -39.77 -0.61 -21.23
CA PRO A 416 -39.87 -1.85 -22.00
C PRO A 416 -38.68 -2.83 -21.89
N MET A 417 -37.62 -2.57 -21.11
CA MET A 417 -36.55 -3.56 -20.93
C MET A 417 -37.07 -4.81 -20.19
N SER A 418 -36.68 -6.00 -20.66
CA SER A 418 -36.94 -7.25 -19.93
C SER A 418 -36.03 -7.38 -18.70
N ASP A 419 -36.48 -8.09 -17.67
CA ASP A 419 -35.66 -8.33 -16.46
C ASP A 419 -34.38 -9.09 -16.80
N SER A 420 -34.43 -10.05 -17.72
CA SER A 420 -33.27 -10.74 -18.27
C SER A 420 -32.25 -9.80 -18.93
N THR A 421 -32.71 -8.70 -19.55
CA THR A 421 -31.83 -7.69 -20.14
C THR A 421 -31.18 -6.82 -19.07
N VAL A 422 -31.97 -6.33 -18.10
CA VAL A 422 -31.47 -5.49 -16.99
C VAL A 422 -30.50 -6.26 -16.09
N LYS A 423 -30.85 -7.49 -15.70
CA LYS A 423 -29.97 -8.42 -14.97
C LYS A 423 -28.63 -8.62 -15.70
N ARG A 424 -28.66 -8.94 -16.99
CA ARG A 424 -27.46 -9.15 -17.82
C ARG A 424 -26.59 -7.88 -17.94
N LEU A 425 -27.19 -6.70 -18.03
CA LEU A 425 -26.47 -5.42 -18.08
C LEU A 425 -25.78 -5.08 -16.74
N LEU A 426 -26.44 -5.39 -15.62
CA LEU A 426 -25.91 -5.15 -14.27
C LEU A 426 -24.97 -6.24 -13.74
N GLY A 427 -24.84 -7.35 -14.47
CA GLY A 427 -23.91 -8.43 -14.15
C GLY A 427 -24.46 -9.51 -13.22
N ASP A 428 -25.78 -9.64 -13.09
CA ASP A 428 -26.46 -10.68 -12.30
C ASP A 428 -25.87 -12.08 -12.56
N GLY A 429 -25.51 -12.80 -11.50
CA GLY A 429 -24.86 -14.12 -11.58
C GLY A 429 -23.37 -14.10 -11.98
N LYS A 430 -22.72 -12.93 -12.08
CA LYS A 430 -21.27 -12.81 -12.30
C LYS A 430 -20.54 -12.42 -11.01
N GLN A 431 -19.23 -12.64 -11.01
CA GLN A 431 -18.35 -12.21 -9.92
C GLN A 431 -17.60 -10.91 -10.29
N LEU A 432 -17.76 -9.88 -9.47
CA LEU A 432 -16.95 -8.66 -9.46
C LEU A 432 -15.64 -8.90 -8.69
N SER A 433 -14.53 -8.29 -9.11
CA SER A 433 -13.27 -8.23 -8.36
C SER A 433 -12.86 -6.77 -8.12
N ILE A 434 -12.53 -6.42 -6.87
CA ILE A 434 -12.04 -5.11 -6.44
C ILE A 434 -10.69 -5.29 -5.75
N ASN A 435 -9.63 -4.71 -6.32
CA ASN A 435 -8.31 -4.69 -5.69
C ASN A 435 -8.21 -3.57 -4.64
N VAL A 436 -7.86 -3.93 -3.40
CA VAL A 436 -7.82 -3.04 -2.23
C VAL A 436 -6.50 -2.26 -2.07
N GLU A 437 -5.54 -2.40 -3.00
CA GLU A 437 -4.31 -1.58 -3.04
C GLU A 437 -4.55 -0.06 -2.99
N GLN A 438 -5.72 0.42 -3.44
CA GLN A 438 -6.10 1.85 -3.34
C GLN A 438 -6.39 2.32 -1.90
N PHE A 439 -6.48 1.41 -0.92
CA PHE A 439 -6.79 1.73 0.48
C PHE A 439 -5.76 1.17 1.48
N PHE A 440 -5.08 0.05 1.20
CA PHE A 440 -3.93 -0.45 1.98
C PHE A 440 -2.71 -0.74 1.10
N GLU A 441 -1.67 0.10 1.15
CA GLU A 441 -0.50 0.06 0.26
C GLU A 441 0.54 -1.07 0.56
N GLU A 442 0.13 -2.15 1.26
CA GLU A 442 1.03 -3.22 1.75
C GLU A 442 0.55 -4.68 1.57
N LEU A 443 -0.70 -4.95 1.17
CA LEU A 443 -1.16 -6.29 0.74
C LEU A 443 -2.15 -6.19 -0.46
N PRO A 444 -1.88 -6.83 -1.62
CA PRO A 444 -2.76 -6.78 -2.78
C PRO A 444 -3.94 -7.77 -2.66
N ILE A 445 -4.84 -7.50 -1.72
CA ILE A 445 -6.06 -8.30 -1.54
C ILE A 445 -7.06 -7.92 -2.64
N THR A 446 -7.36 -8.87 -3.52
CA THR A 446 -8.41 -8.73 -4.55
C THR A 446 -9.71 -9.32 -4.02
N VAL A 447 -10.53 -8.46 -3.43
CA VAL A 447 -11.81 -8.82 -2.83
C VAL A 447 -12.84 -9.05 -3.92
N LYS A 448 -13.57 -10.17 -3.85
CA LYS A 448 -14.56 -10.57 -4.85
C LYS A 448 -15.97 -10.49 -4.30
N PHE A 449 -16.93 -10.24 -5.18
CA PHE A 449 -18.35 -10.15 -4.85
C PHE A 449 -19.19 -10.83 -5.92
N ASP A 450 -20.06 -11.74 -5.51
CA ASP A 450 -21.06 -12.32 -6.39
C ASP A 450 -22.24 -11.34 -6.53
N ILE A 451 -22.62 -11.02 -7.76
CA ILE A 451 -23.61 -10.00 -8.08
C ILE A 451 -25.01 -10.62 -8.13
N GLY A 452 -25.92 -10.13 -7.28
CA GLY A 452 -27.36 -10.41 -7.35
C GLY A 452 -28.14 -9.15 -7.71
N VAL A 453 -29.09 -9.25 -8.65
CA VAL A 453 -29.91 -8.12 -9.10
C VAL A 453 -31.39 -8.44 -8.90
N LYS A 454 -32.07 -7.63 -8.09
CA LYS A 454 -33.52 -7.66 -7.88
C LYS A 454 -34.16 -6.47 -8.59
N ILE A 455 -35.30 -6.69 -9.23
CA ILE A 455 -36.01 -5.69 -10.03
C ILE A 455 -37.46 -5.69 -9.58
N ASP A 456 -37.95 -4.50 -9.27
CA ASP A 456 -39.31 -4.26 -8.81
C ASP A 456 -40.09 -3.56 -9.94
N ARG A 457 -41.37 -3.94 -10.14
CA ARG A 457 -42.21 -3.47 -11.26
C ARG A 457 -43.59 -3.02 -10.82
N ASP A 458 -44.18 -2.14 -11.63
CA ASP A 458 -45.60 -1.77 -11.65
C ASP A 458 -46.12 -1.80 -13.11
N ASP A 459 -47.39 -1.43 -13.31
CA ASP A 459 -48.01 -1.32 -14.63
C ASP A 459 -47.31 -0.29 -15.54
N ASN A 460 -46.53 0.62 -14.95
CA ASN A 460 -45.73 1.64 -15.65
C ASN A 460 -44.28 1.17 -15.95
N GLY A 461 -43.93 -0.09 -15.65
CA GLY A 461 -42.63 -0.70 -15.95
C GLY A 461 -41.78 -0.95 -14.70
N ILE A 462 -40.49 -0.65 -14.76
CA ILE A 462 -39.57 -0.88 -13.63
C ILE A 462 -39.62 0.33 -12.68
N THR A 463 -39.88 0.06 -11.39
CA THR A 463 -39.99 1.07 -10.33
C THR A 463 -38.70 1.20 -9.51
N ALA A 464 -38.04 0.07 -9.23
CA ALA A 464 -36.74 0.04 -8.54
C ALA A 464 -35.86 -1.09 -9.06
N VAL A 465 -34.54 -0.92 -8.89
CA VAL A 465 -33.55 -1.98 -9.07
C VAL A 465 -32.58 -1.94 -7.92
N ASN A 466 -32.42 -3.08 -7.27
CA ASN A 466 -31.61 -3.29 -6.09
C ASN A 466 -30.46 -4.24 -6.45
N VAL A 467 -29.21 -3.78 -6.29
CA VAL A 467 -28.02 -4.61 -6.51
C VAL A 467 -27.47 -5.04 -5.16
N ASP A 468 -27.35 -6.35 -4.99
CA ASP A 468 -26.74 -7.03 -3.85
C ASP A 468 -25.36 -7.54 -4.29
N LEU A 469 -24.32 -7.17 -3.54
CA LEU A 469 -22.94 -7.55 -3.78
C LEU A 469 -22.49 -8.43 -2.62
N LYS A 470 -22.69 -9.73 -2.78
CA LYS A 470 -22.38 -10.71 -1.74
C LYS A 470 -20.89 -11.01 -1.74
N LEU A 471 -20.20 -10.65 -0.65
CA LEU A 471 -18.77 -10.86 -0.49
C LEU A 471 -18.39 -12.36 -0.55
N ASP A 472 -17.51 -12.72 -1.48
CA ASP A 472 -16.90 -14.05 -1.60
C ASP A 472 -15.79 -14.22 -0.53
N PRO A 473 -15.92 -15.15 0.43
CA PRO A 473 -14.97 -15.31 1.52
C PRO A 473 -13.61 -15.86 1.06
N GLU A 474 -13.54 -16.59 -0.06
CA GLU A 474 -12.28 -17.14 -0.58
C GLU A 474 -11.35 -16.02 -1.08
N SER A 475 -11.91 -14.88 -1.47
CA SER A 475 -11.18 -13.72 -1.96
C SER A 475 -10.29 -13.02 -0.94
N LEU A 476 -10.47 -13.29 0.36
CA LEU A 476 -9.59 -12.80 1.42
C LEU A 476 -8.41 -13.73 1.72
N LYS A 477 -8.27 -14.86 1.02
CA LYS A 477 -7.10 -15.72 1.14
C LYS A 477 -5.87 -15.03 0.55
N VAL A 478 -5.03 -14.50 1.43
CA VAL A 478 -3.70 -13.99 1.07
C VAL A 478 -2.88 -15.14 0.47
N PRO A 479 -2.35 -15.01 -0.77
CA PRO A 479 -1.46 -16.01 -1.34
C PRO A 479 -0.21 -16.18 -0.48
N ASP A 480 0.28 -17.41 -0.33
CA ASP A 480 1.60 -17.64 0.26
C ASP A 480 2.67 -16.90 -0.57
N PRO A 481 3.50 -16.04 0.04
CA PRO A 481 4.35 -15.13 -0.71
C PRO A 481 5.48 -15.87 -1.44
N GLU A 482 5.85 -15.40 -2.63
CA GLU A 482 7.09 -15.80 -3.31
C GLU A 482 8.30 -15.48 -2.42
N ASN A 483 8.79 -16.49 -1.71
CA ASN A 483 9.74 -16.33 -0.62
C ASN A 483 10.97 -17.25 -0.88
N PRO A 484 12.19 -16.70 -0.95
CA PRO A 484 13.38 -17.49 -1.29
C PRO A 484 13.75 -18.51 -0.20
N ALA A 485 13.26 -18.35 1.03
CA ALA A 485 13.42 -19.28 2.16
C ALA A 485 12.11 -20.02 2.53
N LYS A 486 11.12 -20.04 1.62
CA LYS A 486 9.84 -20.78 1.75
C LYS A 486 9.17 -20.66 3.13
N CYS A 487 9.08 -19.44 3.67
CA CYS A 487 8.46 -19.23 4.98
C CYS A 487 6.99 -19.71 4.99
N GLN A 488 6.63 -20.52 5.99
CA GLN A 488 5.28 -21.04 6.21
C GLN A 488 4.64 -20.39 7.45
N LEU A 489 3.35 -20.03 7.36
CA LEU A 489 2.58 -19.46 8.46
C LEU A 489 1.48 -20.43 8.92
N ASN A 490 1.83 -21.22 9.92
CA ASN A 490 0.91 -22.13 10.61
C ASN A 490 0.21 -21.38 11.74
N VAL A 491 -1.13 -21.47 11.79
CA VAL A 491 -1.93 -20.80 12.81
C VAL A 491 -2.78 -21.84 13.53
N ASP A 492 -2.54 -22.00 14.83
CA ASP A 492 -3.34 -22.85 15.71
C ASP A 492 -4.30 -21.97 16.52
N VAL A 493 -5.60 -22.26 16.40
CA VAL A 493 -6.69 -21.53 17.06
C VAL A 493 -7.52 -22.43 17.99
N LYS A 494 -7.09 -23.67 18.22
CA LYS A 494 -7.83 -24.64 19.05
C LYS A 494 -8.07 -24.09 20.46
N GLN A 495 -7.10 -23.34 20.99
CA GLN A 495 -7.13 -22.73 22.33
C GLN A 495 -8.01 -21.45 22.40
N LEU A 496 -8.75 -21.10 21.34
CA LEU A 496 -9.84 -20.13 21.38
C LEU A 496 -11.20 -20.78 21.70
N GLY A 497 -11.33 -22.12 21.68
CA GLY A 497 -12.61 -22.81 21.91
C GLY A 497 -13.66 -22.58 20.81
N LEU A 498 -13.22 -22.23 19.60
CA LEU A 498 -14.08 -21.86 18.48
C LEU A 498 -14.59 -23.07 17.69
N GLY A 499 -15.87 -23.05 17.33
CA GLY A 499 -16.47 -24.02 16.40
C GLY A 499 -15.87 -23.94 14.99
N THR A 500 -16.21 -24.89 14.12
CA THR A 500 -15.52 -25.13 12.83
C THR A 500 -15.44 -23.88 11.94
N PHE A 501 -16.54 -23.16 11.71
CA PHE A 501 -16.53 -21.95 10.89
C PHE A 501 -15.78 -20.78 11.57
N PRO A 502 -16.04 -20.42 12.85
CA PRO A 502 -15.23 -19.42 13.55
C PRO A 502 -13.73 -19.75 13.69
N SER A 503 -13.33 -21.02 13.70
CA SER A 503 -11.90 -21.38 13.76
C SER A 503 -11.18 -21.09 12.43
N ILE A 504 -11.83 -21.37 11.28
CA ILE A 504 -11.35 -20.93 9.95
C ILE A 504 -11.25 -19.40 9.89
N ALA A 505 -12.21 -18.69 10.50
CA ALA A 505 -12.22 -17.22 10.61
C ALA A 505 -10.95 -16.68 11.28
N ALA A 506 -10.65 -17.19 12.47
CA ALA A 506 -9.50 -16.75 13.25
C ALA A 506 -8.17 -17.08 12.55
N GLN A 507 -8.06 -18.22 11.86
CA GLN A 507 -6.88 -18.55 11.06
C GLN A 507 -6.66 -17.55 9.91
N ALA A 508 -7.72 -17.18 9.18
CA ALA A 508 -7.64 -16.15 8.14
C ALA A 508 -7.29 -14.77 8.71
N ALA A 509 -7.88 -14.39 9.85
CA ALA A 509 -7.59 -13.13 10.56
C ALA A 509 -6.11 -12.98 10.87
N ILE A 510 -5.52 -14.02 11.44
CA ILE A 510 -4.12 -14.03 11.87
C ILE A 510 -3.19 -14.07 10.65
N ARG A 511 -3.55 -14.79 9.57
CA ARG A 511 -2.79 -14.78 8.31
C ARG A 511 -2.75 -13.41 7.62
N VAL A 512 -3.79 -12.58 7.75
CA VAL A 512 -3.79 -11.18 7.27
C VAL A 512 -3.04 -10.26 8.24
N PHE A 513 -3.27 -10.38 9.54
CA PHE A 513 -2.69 -9.49 10.55
C PHE A 513 -1.17 -9.68 10.69
N TYR A 514 -0.69 -10.93 10.62
CA TYR A 514 0.70 -11.27 10.94
C TYR A 514 1.72 -10.59 9.99
N PRO A 515 1.58 -10.60 8.65
CA PRO A 515 2.48 -9.87 7.75
C PRO A 515 2.45 -8.34 7.94
N ILE A 516 1.30 -7.77 8.28
CA ILE A 516 1.15 -6.33 8.61
C ILE A 516 1.94 -5.99 9.88
N ARG A 517 2.03 -6.92 10.84
CA ARG A 517 2.81 -6.74 12.06
C ARG A 517 4.29 -7.05 11.91
N TYR A 518 4.63 -8.01 11.06
CA TYR A 518 5.99 -8.49 10.81
C TYR A 518 6.34 -8.33 9.32
N PRO A 519 6.56 -7.09 8.83
CA PRO A 519 6.75 -6.76 7.42
C PRO A 519 8.11 -7.22 6.84
N TYR A 520 8.79 -8.16 7.49
CA TYR A 520 9.94 -8.90 6.98
C TYR A 520 9.59 -10.36 6.61
N TYR A 521 8.35 -10.83 6.88
CA TYR A 521 7.92 -12.20 6.56
C TYR A 521 8.11 -12.59 5.08
N ASN A 522 7.87 -11.66 4.15
CA ASN A 522 8.13 -11.82 2.72
C ASN A 522 9.51 -11.28 2.26
N LYS A 523 10.43 -11.03 3.20
CA LYS A 523 11.78 -10.50 2.96
C LYS A 523 12.88 -11.33 3.65
N ILE A 524 12.54 -12.48 4.23
CA ILE A 524 13.52 -13.41 4.79
C ILE A 524 14.41 -13.92 3.66
N ASP A 525 15.71 -13.75 3.83
CA ASP A 525 16.74 -14.18 2.90
C ASP A 525 17.50 -15.37 3.49
N GLN A 526 17.93 -16.31 2.66
CA GLN A 526 18.62 -17.53 3.11
C GLN A 526 19.94 -17.25 3.85
N SER A 527 20.55 -16.06 3.64
CA SER A 527 21.76 -15.60 4.35
C SER A 527 21.50 -14.97 5.72
N MET A 528 20.23 -14.87 6.17
CA MET A 528 19.92 -14.39 7.53
C MET A 528 20.16 -15.50 8.58
N SER A 529 20.78 -15.14 9.69
CA SER A 529 20.99 -16.05 10.84
C SER A 529 19.67 -16.44 11.50
N PRO A 530 19.58 -17.63 12.15
CA PRO A 530 18.35 -18.10 12.78
C PRO A 530 17.78 -17.12 13.80
N ASP A 531 18.63 -16.49 14.61
CA ASP A 531 18.20 -15.59 15.68
C ASP A 531 17.70 -14.25 15.14
N LYS A 532 18.28 -13.77 14.02
CA LYS A 532 17.72 -12.63 13.27
C LYS A 532 16.36 -12.97 12.69
N ILE A 533 16.18 -14.16 12.09
CA ILE A 533 14.89 -14.60 11.55
C ILE A 533 13.86 -14.70 12.68
N LYS A 534 14.20 -15.37 13.79
CA LYS A 534 13.37 -15.45 15.00
C LYS A 534 13.00 -14.06 15.53
N ARG A 535 13.94 -13.11 15.59
CA ARG A 535 13.68 -11.70 15.98
C ARG A 535 12.66 -11.03 15.06
N VAL A 536 12.92 -10.95 13.76
CA VAL A 536 12.10 -10.14 12.84
C VAL A 536 10.72 -10.74 12.59
N LEU A 537 10.51 -11.99 12.97
CA LEU A 537 9.25 -12.74 12.96
C LEU A 537 8.57 -12.84 14.34
N GLY A 538 9.16 -12.24 15.38
CA GLY A 538 8.54 -12.09 16.70
C GLY A 538 8.54 -13.33 17.59
N ASN A 539 9.52 -14.24 17.47
CA ASN A 539 9.61 -15.43 18.30
C ASN A 539 9.51 -15.14 19.80
N GLY A 540 8.69 -15.89 20.53
CA GLY A 540 8.43 -15.73 21.96
C GLY A 540 7.59 -14.50 22.32
N GLN A 541 7.26 -13.62 21.38
CA GLN A 541 6.35 -12.49 21.63
C GLN A 541 4.91 -13.01 21.75
N THR A 542 4.15 -12.43 22.68
CA THR A 542 2.69 -12.49 22.69
C THR A 542 2.13 -11.11 22.39
N ILE A 543 1.17 -11.03 21.47
CA ILE A 543 0.44 -9.79 21.16
C ILE A 543 -1.04 -9.96 21.48
N GLN A 544 -1.61 -8.97 22.14
CA GLN A 544 -3.05 -8.88 22.33
C GLN A 544 -3.70 -8.34 21.05
N VAL A 545 -4.63 -9.12 20.50
CA VAL A 545 -5.56 -8.66 19.46
C VAL A 545 -6.93 -8.51 20.11
N ASN A 546 -7.43 -7.28 20.07
CA ASN A 546 -8.81 -6.93 20.35
C ASN A 546 -9.31 -6.14 19.13
N GLN A 547 -9.67 -6.88 18.08
CA GLN A 547 -10.13 -6.32 16.80
C GLN A 547 -11.27 -7.18 16.28
N SER A 548 -12.29 -6.52 15.71
CA SER A 548 -13.37 -7.18 14.96
C SER A 548 -14.03 -8.35 15.72
N GLY A 549 -14.27 -8.18 17.03
CA GLY A 549 -14.89 -9.20 17.89
C GLY A 549 -13.96 -10.33 18.38
N ILE A 550 -12.76 -10.47 17.83
CA ILE A 550 -11.76 -11.43 18.32
C ILE A 550 -10.96 -10.78 19.45
N LYS A 551 -11.15 -11.28 20.69
CA LYS A 551 -10.28 -11.03 21.85
C LYS A 551 -9.33 -12.23 22.04
N ALA A 552 -8.08 -12.11 21.62
CA ALA A 552 -7.10 -13.20 21.70
C ALA A 552 -5.69 -12.73 22.05
N ASN A 553 -4.96 -13.57 22.79
CA ASN A 553 -3.51 -13.51 22.90
C ASN A 553 -2.92 -14.36 21.76
N LEU A 554 -2.16 -13.75 20.86
CA LEU A 554 -1.44 -14.46 19.80
C LEU A 554 0.03 -14.60 20.21
N THR A 555 0.48 -15.82 20.44
CA THR A 555 1.87 -16.14 20.78
C THR A 555 2.58 -16.73 19.58
N MET A 556 3.71 -16.14 19.19
CA MET A 556 4.49 -16.55 18.03
C MET A 556 5.65 -17.45 18.45
N ALA A 557 5.76 -18.63 17.85
CA ALA A 557 6.98 -19.44 17.82
C ALA A 557 7.53 -19.46 16.39
N VAL A 558 8.86 -19.43 16.24
CA VAL A 558 9.53 -19.36 14.93
C VAL A 558 10.66 -20.38 14.88
N ASP A 559 10.43 -21.44 14.11
CA ASP A 559 11.40 -22.49 13.84
C ASP A 559 12.18 -22.18 12.56
N VAL A 560 13.48 -22.45 12.56
CA VAL A 560 14.38 -22.17 11.43
C VAL A 560 15.26 -23.39 11.19
N SER A 561 15.13 -24.02 10.03
CA SER A 561 16.00 -25.13 9.63
C SER A 561 17.14 -24.60 8.77
N GLN A 562 18.38 -24.85 9.17
CA GLN A 562 19.58 -24.55 8.38
C GLN A 562 20.18 -25.81 7.75
N GLU A 563 20.83 -25.64 6.61
CA GLU A 563 21.70 -26.63 5.99
C GLU A 563 22.96 -25.90 5.50
N ASN A 564 24.15 -26.39 5.86
CA ASN A 564 25.44 -25.74 5.54
C ASN A 564 25.51 -24.26 5.97
N GLY A 565 24.89 -23.90 7.10
CA GLY A 565 24.82 -22.52 7.62
C GLY A 565 23.82 -21.61 6.90
N VAL A 566 23.09 -22.12 5.90
CA VAL A 566 22.12 -21.39 5.08
C VAL A 566 20.70 -21.74 5.51
N SER A 567 19.85 -20.74 5.74
CA SER A 567 18.47 -20.90 6.22
C SER A 567 17.54 -21.34 5.09
N LYS A 568 17.15 -22.62 5.05
CA LYS A 568 16.39 -23.22 3.93
C LYS A 568 14.87 -23.21 4.08
N ASN A 569 14.36 -23.42 5.29
CA ASN A 569 12.93 -23.32 5.61
C ASN A 569 12.77 -22.56 6.92
N VAL A 570 11.66 -21.85 7.05
CA VAL A 570 11.27 -21.11 8.25
C VAL A 570 9.79 -21.36 8.50
N THR A 571 9.44 -21.78 9.71
CA THR A 571 8.06 -22.05 10.10
C THR A 571 7.68 -21.10 11.21
N VAL A 572 6.70 -20.23 10.96
CA VAL A 572 6.03 -19.46 12.00
C VAL A 572 4.83 -20.25 12.47
N LYS A 573 4.79 -20.59 13.76
CA LYS A 573 3.60 -21.13 14.43
C LYS A 573 3.01 -20.05 15.33
N VAL A 574 1.83 -19.54 14.98
CA VAL A 574 1.07 -18.62 15.82
C VAL A 574 0.01 -19.41 16.58
N VAL A 575 0.07 -19.39 17.92
CA VAL A 575 -0.93 -20.01 18.80
C VAL A 575 -1.84 -18.91 19.33
N ALA A 576 -3.14 -19.02 19.05
CA ALA A 576 -4.15 -18.10 19.54
C ALA A 576 -4.84 -18.69 20.78
N THR A 577 -4.65 -18.02 21.93
CA THR A 577 -5.32 -18.33 23.20
C THR A 577 -6.40 -17.28 23.49
N LYS A 578 -7.49 -17.71 24.12
CA LYS A 578 -8.56 -16.78 24.55
C LYS A 578 -7.96 -15.73 25.49
N LEU A 579 -8.37 -14.47 25.34
CA LEU A 579 -8.06 -13.46 26.35
C LEU A 579 -8.73 -13.84 27.67
N THR A 580 -7.98 -13.95 28.77
CA THR A 580 -8.55 -13.78 30.10
C THR A 580 -9.08 -12.35 30.24
N GLU A 581 -10.21 -12.20 30.93
CA GLU A 581 -10.85 -10.89 31.17
C GLU A 581 -10.27 -10.17 32.39
#